data_AF-A0A7X5CAL0-F1
#
_entry.id   AF-A0A7X5CAL0-F1
#
_cell.length_a   1.000
_cell.length_b   1.000
_cell.length_c   1.000
_cell.angle_alpha   90.00
_cell.angle_beta   90.00
_cell.angle_gamma   90.00
#
_symmetry.space_group_name_H-M   'P 1'
#
loop_
_entity.id
_entity.type
_entity.pdbx_description
1 polymer ?
#
loop_
_entity_poly.entity_id
_entity_poly.type
_entity_poly.pdbx_seq_one_letter_code
_entity_poly.pdbx_strand_id
1 'polypeptide(L)' 'MKNFKDFMMEEDGMGVVEVILIIVILISLAAIFKTQITSLVNKVLKKITTQADKI' A
#
# COMPACT_ATOMS: atom_id res chain seq x y z
N MET A 1 -11.01 38.98 -16.42
CA MET A 1 -9.89 38.02 -16.33
C MET A 1 -9.91 37.48 -14.90
N LYS A 2 -10.23 36.19 -14.70
CA LYS A 2 -10.19 35.57 -13.37
C LYS A 2 -8.74 35.65 -12.88
N ASN A 3 -8.53 36.17 -11.68
CA ASN A 3 -7.20 36.39 -11.14
C ASN A 3 -6.63 35.05 -10.65
N PHE A 4 -5.31 34.89 -10.62
CA PHE A 4 -4.63 33.70 -10.08
C PHE A 4 -5.06 33.38 -8.63
N LYS A 5 -5.50 34.42 -7.91
CA LYS A 5 -6.08 34.36 -6.57
C LYS A 5 -7.43 33.63 -6.51
N ASP A 6 -8.24 33.74 -7.56
CA ASP A 6 -9.55 33.09 -7.66
C ASP A 6 -9.37 31.58 -7.94
N PHE A 7 -8.34 31.20 -8.71
CA PHE A 7 -7.95 29.81 -8.94
C PHE A 7 -7.43 29.11 -7.67
N MET A 8 -6.67 29.83 -6.82
CA MET A 8 -6.19 29.26 -5.55
C MET A 8 -7.30 29.07 -4.50
N MET A 9 -8.42 29.79 -4.59
CA MET A 9 -9.57 29.67 -3.68
C MET A 9 -10.63 28.67 -4.16
N GLU A 10 -10.60 28.23 -5.43
CA GLU A 10 -11.57 27.26 -5.97
C GLU A 10 -11.24 25.77 -5.62
N GLU A 11 -10.12 25.50 -4.94
CA GLU A 11 -9.61 24.14 -4.63
C GLU A 11 -9.92 23.65 -3.19
N ASP A 12 -10.75 24.38 -2.41
CA ASP A 12 -11.09 24.03 -1.03
C ASP A 12 -11.86 22.69 -0.96
N GLY A 13 -11.11 21.60 -0.84
CA GLY A 13 -11.62 20.22 -0.75
C GLY A 13 -10.89 19.22 -1.63
N MET A 14 -10.17 19.67 -2.68
CA MET A 14 -9.45 18.77 -3.58
C MET A 14 -8.29 18.06 -2.88
N GLY A 15 -7.55 18.77 -2.01
CA GLY A 15 -6.42 18.18 -1.28
C GLY A 15 -6.80 17.01 -0.36
N VAL A 16 -8.03 16.98 0.15
CA VAL A 16 -8.52 15.85 0.98
C VAL A 16 -8.71 14.61 0.12
N VAL A 17 -9.25 14.78 -1.10
CA VAL A 17 -9.47 13.68 -2.04
C VAL A 17 -8.14 13.06 -2.47
N GLU A 18 -7.13 13.88 -2.75
CA GLU A 18 -5.79 13.43 -3.13
C GLU A 18 -5.13 12.61 -2.01
N VAL A 19 -5.19 13.09 -0.76
CA VAL A 19 -4.64 12.37 0.40
C VAL A 19 -5.35 11.02 0.61
N ILE A 20 -6.67 10.97 0.45
CA ILE A 20 -7.42 9.71 0.54
C ILE A 20 -7.00 8.72 -0.55
N LEU A 21 -6.83 9.19 -1.80
CA LEU A 21 -6.38 8.36 -2.91
C LEU A 21 -4.99 7.75 -2.65
N ILE A 22 -4.04 8.55 -2.14
CA ILE A 22 -2.71 8.07 -1.76
C ILE A 22 -2.82 7.01 -0.66
N ILE A 23 -3.60 7.26 0.39
CA ILE A 23 -3.78 6.31 1.50
C ILE A 23 -4.37 4.98 1.00
N VAL A 24 -5.39 5.01 0.14
CA VAL A 24 -6.01 3.80 -0.42
C VAL A 24 -4.99 2.98 -1.24
N ILE A 25 -4.17 3.65 -2.05
CA ILE A 25 -3.10 2.99 -2.82
C ILE A 25 -2.09 2.34 -1.86
N LEU A 26 -1.65 3.07 -0.83
CA LEU A 26 -0.68 2.57 0.13
C LEU A 26 -1.20 1.35 0.90
N ILE A 27 -2.45 1.39 1.37
CA ILE A 27 -3.08 0.26 2.07
C ILE A 27 -3.19 -0.96 1.12
N SER A 28 -3.60 -0.73 -0.13
CA SER A 28 -3.73 -1.80 -1.13
C SER A 28 -2.39 -2.45 -1.45
N LEU A 29 -1.34 -1.65 -1.65
CA LEU A 29 0.02 -2.15 -1.84
C LEU A 29 0.48 -2.93 -0.60
N ALA A 30 0.32 -2.38 0.59
CA ALA A 30 0.71 -3.04 1.84
C ALA A 30 0.02 -4.40 2.03
N ALA A 31 -1.26 -4.52 1.67
CA ALA A 31 -2.00 -5.78 1.75
C ALA A 31 -1.45 -6.85 0.77
N ILE A 32 -1.12 -6.45 -0.46
CA ILE A 32 -0.50 -7.34 -1.46
C ILE A 32 0.88 -7.80 -0.97
N PHE A 33 1.72 -6.87 -0.49
CA PHE A 33 3.05 -7.19 0.04
C PHE A 33 2.99 -8.11 1.25
N LYS A 34 2.08 -7.86 2.20
CA LYS A 34 1.86 -8.73 3.36
C LYS A 34 1.57 -10.17 2.95
N THR A 35 0.70 -10.35 1.95
CA THR A 35 0.32 -11.68 1.46
C THR A 35 1.50 -12.41 0.83
N GLN A 36 2.31 -11.71 0.03
CA GLN A 36 3.51 -12.28 -0.59
C GLN A 36 4.58 -12.67 0.43
N ILE A 37 4.86 -11.79 1.41
CA ILE A 37 5.81 -12.08 2.49
C ILE A 37 5.34 -13.29 3.31
N THR A 38 4.07 -13.33 3.69
CA THR A 38 3.51 -14.45 4.46
C THR A 38 3.65 -15.78 3.70
N SER A 39 3.33 -15.78 2.40
CA SER A 39 3.49 -16.95 1.54
C SER A 39 4.95 -17.40 1.45
N LEU A 40 5.88 -16.46 1.30
CA LEU A 40 7.31 -16.74 1.24
C LEU A 40 7.81 -17.36 2.56
N VAL A 41 7.51 -16.73 3.70
CA VAL A 41 7.92 -17.20 5.02
C VAL A 41 7.37 -18.60 5.28
N ASN A 42 6.09 -18.85 5.00
CA ASN A 42 5.50 -20.18 5.16
C ASN A 42 6.17 -21.24 4.28
N LYS A 43 6.50 -20.90 3.03
CA LYS A 43 7.23 -21.81 2.13
C LYS A 43 8.63 -22.12 2.65
N VAL A 44 9.34 -21.10 3.15
CA VAL A 44 10.69 -21.27 3.70
C VAL A 44 10.65 -22.11 4.97
N LEU A 45 9.76 -21.79 5.92
CA LEU A 45 9.60 -22.56 7.15
C LEU A 45 9.24 -24.02 6.86
N LYS A 46 8.28 -24.27 5.95
CA LYS A 46 7.92 -25.63 5.54
C LYS A 46 9.11 -26.39 4.96
N LYS A 47 9.90 -25.75 4.07
CA LYS A 47 11.09 -26.37 3.49
C LYS A 47 12.16 -26.69 4.54
N ILE A 48 12.32 -25.84 5.56
CA ILE A 48 13.26 -26.08 6.66
C ILE A 48 12.79 -27.25 7.51
N THR A 49 11.53 -27.26 7.97
CA THR A 49 10.98 -28.35 8.78
C THR A 49 11.05 -29.70 8.05
N THR A 50 10.64 -29.75 6.78
CA THR A 50 10.72 -31.00 5.98
C THR A 50 12.15 -31.50 5.76
N GLN A 51 13.16 -30.63 5.78
CA GLN A 51 14.55 -31.06 5.71
C GLN A 51 15.07 -31.52 7.07
N ALA A 52 14.65 -30.89 8.16
CA ALA A 52 15.00 -31.31 9.51
C ALA A 52 14.41 -32.69 9.86
N ASP A 53 13.17 -32.99 9.42
CA ASP A 53 12.50 -34.28 9.68
C ASP A 53 13.08 -35.45 8.85
N LYS A 54 13.93 -35.17 7.86
CA LYS A 54 14.58 -36.18 7.00
C LYS A 54 15.97 -36.60 7.50
N ILE A 55 16.43 -36.03 8.62
CA ILE A 55 17.67 -36.38 9.33
C ILE A 55 17.30 -37.26 10.52
#